data_AF-A0A2H6EC25-F1
#
_entry.id   AF-A0A2H6EC25-F1
#
_cell.length_a   1.000
_cell.length_b   1.000
_cell.length_c   1.000
_cell.angle_alpha   90.00
_cell.angle_beta   90.00
_cell.angle_gamma   90.00
#
_symmetry.space_group_name_H-M   'P 1'
#
loop_
_entity.id
_entity.type
_entity.pdbx_description
1 polymer ?
#
loop_
_entity_poly.entity_id
_entity_poly.type
_entity_poly.pdbx_seq_one_letter_code
_entity_poly.pdbx_strand_id
1 'polypeptide(L)'
;MEMERRLIAIGTKQNGKLWGGHFGMAPFYDIYSTEGKFIERRENPFGAGSGKHEHHDNPKLIVDLLRECKVFIARNIGPDSKKKLLKKFGITVILTDVDETEKALKEFLKSNGKSNTTK
;
A
#
# COMPACT_ATOMS: atom_id res chain seq x y z
N MET A 1 22.37 4.45 12.81
CA MET A 1 21.13 5.25 12.86
C MET A 1 20.15 4.58 11.92
N GLU A 2 19.23 3.79 12.44
CA GLU A 2 18.15 3.21 11.65
C GLU A 2 17.21 4.34 11.29
N MET A 3 17.38 4.93 10.10
CA MET A 3 16.34 5.77 9.53
C MET A 3 15.07 4.93 9.55
N GLU A 4 14.06 5.38 10.28
CA GLU A 4 12.70 4.84 10.19
C GLU A 4 12.25 4.96 8.73
N ARG A 5 12.55 3.95 7.91
CA ARG A 5 12.20 3.93 6.50
C ARG A 5 10.69 3.81 6.42
N ARG A 6 10.02 4.94 6.26
CA ARG A 6 8.57 4.99 6.01
C ARG A 6 8.31 4.50 4.60
N LEU A 7 8.26 3.19 4.40
CA LEU A 7 8.03 2.65 3.05
C LEU A 7 6.54 2.80 2.65
N ILE A 8 6.33 2.84 1.34
CA ILE A 8 5.04 2.97 0.70
C ILE A 8 4.74 1.65 0.00
N ALA A 9 3.64 1.00 0.36
CA ALA A 9 3.19 -0.20 -0.33
C ALA A 9 2.03 0.14 -1.27
N ILE A 10 2.09 -0.35 -2.51
CA ILE A 10 1.03 -0.17 -3.50
C ILE A 10 0.54 -1.54 -3.94
N GLY A 11 -0.77 -1.77 -3.82
CA GLY A 11 -1.37 -3.03 -4.28
C GLY A 11 -1.43 -3.06 -5.80
N THR A 12 -0.77 -4.03 -6.41
CA THR A 12 -0.66 -4.18 -7.87
C THR A 12 -1.16 -5.54 -8.35
N LYS A 13 -1.55 -5.58 -9.63
CA LYS A 13 -1.88 -6.79 -10.40
C LYS A 13 -0.58 -7.44 -10.90
N GLN A 14 -0.67 -8.68 -11.36
CA GLN A 14 0.45 -9.36 -12.04
C GLN A 14 1.04 -8.54 -13.20
N ASN A 15 0.21 -7.74 -13.87
CA ASN A 15 0.64 -6.86 -14.97
C ASN A 15 1.23 -5.51 -14.50
N GLY A 16 1.55 -5.34 -13.20
CA GLY A 16 2.13 -4.12 -12.64
C GLY A 16 1.17 -2.90 -12.54
N LYS A 17 -0.08 -3.03 -13.00
CA LYS A 17 -1.13 -2.01 -12.84
C LYS A 17 -1.70 -2.00 -11.43
N LEU A 18 -2.28 -0.88 -11.01
CA LEU A 18 -2.90 -0.73 -9.70
C LEU A 18 -4.08 -1.70 -9.54
N TRP A 19 -4.20 -2.29 -8.34
CA TRP A 19 -5.29 -3.19 -8.01
C TRP A 19 -6.58 -2.39 -7.79
N GLY A 20 -7.61 -2.71 -8.59
CA GLY A 20 -8.90 -2.01 -8.54
C GLY A 20 -9.84 -2.49 -7.43
N GLY A 21 -9.56 -3.66 -6.83
CA GLY A 21 -10.36 -4.20 -5.73
C GLY A 21 -9.88 -3.70 -4.37
N HIS A 22 -10.26 -4.42 -3.31
CA HIS A 22 -9.76 -4.15 -1.97
C HIS A 22 -8.25 -4.37 -1.92
N PHE A 23 -7.50 -3.40 -1.36
CA PHE A 23 -6.05 -3.48 -1.16
C PHE A 23 -5.60 -4.84 -0.59
N GLY A 24 -6.38 -5.38 0.34
CA GLY A 24 -6.01 -6.62 1.00
C GLY A 24 -6.04 -7.88 0.12
N MET A 25 -6.70 -7.78 -1.04
CA MET A 25 -6.79 -8.84 -2.03
C MET A 25 -5.85 -8.64 -3.21
N ALA A 26 -5.01 -7.60 -3.19
CA ALA A 26 -4.05 -7.38 -4.25
C ALA A 26 -3.10 -8.58 -4.34
N PRO A 27 -2.86 -9.17 -5.52
CA PRO A 27 -1.99 -10.32 -5.68
C PRO A 27 -0.51 -9.97 -5.44
N PHE A 28 -0.11 -8.72 -5.67
CA PHE A 28 1.25 -8.25 -5.45
C PHE A 28 1.24 -6.90 -4.72
N TYR A 29 2.33 -6.63 -4.00
CA TYR A 29 2.61 -5.36 -3.35
C TYR A 29 3.94 -4.80 -3.84
N ASP A 30 3.88 -3.66 -4.49
CA ASP A 30 5.08 -2.93 -4.91
C ASP A 30 5.47 -1.98 -3.78
N ILE A 31 6.67 -2.17 -3.25
CA ILE A 31 7.22 -1.40 -2.15
C ILE A 31 8.12 -0.30 -2.72
N TYR A 32 7.86 0.93 -2.30
CA TYR A 32 8.59 2.12 -2.69
C TYR A 32 9.13 2.87 -1.47
N SER A 33 10.24 3.57 -1.66
CA SER A 33 10.74 4.56 -0.70
C SER A 33 9.81 5.78 -0.64
N THR A 34 9.89 6.55 0.44
CA THR A 34 9.29 7.90 0.52
C THR A 34 9.76 8.86 -0.57
N GLU A 35 10.85 8.54 -1.25
CA GLU A 35 11.39 9.32 -2.37
C GLU A 35 10.80 8.90 -3.72
N GLY A 36 9.96 7.86 -3.75
CA GLY A 36 9.40 7.30 -4.98
C GLY A 36 10.27 6.28 -5.68
N LYS A 37 11.36 5.85 -5.05
CA LYS A 37 12.24 4.80 -5.57
C LYS A 37 11.63 3.42 -5.32
N PHE A 38 11.46 2.62 -6.36
CA PHE A 38 11.06 1.23 -6.23
C PHE A 38 12.12 0.45 -5.44
N ILE A 39 11.70 -0.27 -4.40
CA ILE A 39 12.56 -1.07 -3.54
C ILE A 39 12.46 -2.53 -3.96
N GLU A 40 11.25 -3.09 -3.88
CA GLU A 40 11.00 -4.50 -4.20
C GLU A 40 9.51 -4.73 -4.49
N ARG A 41 9.20 -5.89 -5.08
CA ARG A 41 7.82 -6.39 -5.25
C ARG A 41 7.67 -7.64 -4.39
N ARG A 42 6.65 -7.65 -3.54
CA ARG A 42 6.33 -8.75 -2.62
C ARG A 42 5.03 -9.41 -3.05
N GLU A 43 5.04 -10.73 -3.18
CA GLU A 43 3.84 -11.49 -3.55
C GLU A 43 2.90 -11.61 -2.35
N ASN A 44 1.59 -11.49 -2.58
CA ASN A 44 0.60 -11.72 -1.55
C ASN A 44 0.12 -13.18 -1.58
N PRO A 45 0.53 -14.03 -0.64
CA PRO A 45 0.06 -15.42 -0.57
C PRO A 45 -1.44 -15.53 -0.23
N PHE A 46 -2.08 -14.42 0.17
CA PHE A 46 -3.51 -14.31 0.47
C PHE A 46 -4.26 -13.46 -0.57
N GLY A 47 -3.61 -13.14 -1.70
CA GLY A 47 -4.18 -12.30 -2.74
C GLY A 47 -5.19 -13.04 -3.60
N ALA A 48 -5.93 -12.26 -4.42
CA ALA A 48 -6.81 -12.82 -5.43
C ALA A 48 -5.99 -13.66 -6.42
N GLY A 49 -6.19 -14.98 -6.40
CA GLY A 49 -5.47 -15.95 -7.26
C GLY A 49 -4.69 -17.03 -6.49
N SER A 50 -4.47 -16.87 -5.19
CA SER A 50 -3.66 -17.83 -4.41
C SER A 50 -4.38 -19.13 -4.02
N GLY A 51 -5.63 -19.34 -4.44
CA GLY A 51 -6.42 -20.55 -4.16
C GLY A 51 -6.81 -20.78 -2.69
N LYS A 52 -6.16 -20.08 -1.75
CA LYS A 52 -6.44 -20.10 -0.31
C LYS A 52 -7.52 -19.06 0.03
N HIS A 53 -8.78 -19.45 -0.15
CA HIS A 53 -9.97 -18.67 0.23
C HIS A 53 -10.25 -18.77 1.74
N GLU A 54 -9.22 -18.75 2.59
CA GLU A 54 -9.40 -18.89 4.03
C GLU A 54 -8.95 -17.60 4.70
N HIS A 55 -9.91 -16.84 5.24
CA HIS A 55 -9.76 -15.59 6.00
C HIS A 55 -9.58 -14.29 5.19
N HIS A 56 -10.62 -13.89 4.46
CA HIS A 56 -10.72 -12.62 3.73
C HIS A 56 -10.71 -11.35 4.62
N ASP A 57 -10.85 -11.49 5.94
CA ASP A 57 -11.07 -10.39 6.87
C ASP A 57 -9.88 -10.05 7.79
N ASN A 58 -8.69 -10.62 7.53
CA ASN A 58 -7.52 -10.40 8.39
C ASN A 58 -6.50 -9.43 7.77
N PRO A 59 -6.66 -8.10 7.93
CA PRO A 59 -5.65 -7.13 7.52
C PRO A 59 -4.30 -7.34 8.24
N LYS A 60 -4.29 -8.08 9.36
CA LYS A 60 -3.08 -8.43 10.12
C LYS A 60 -2.03 -9.14 9.26
N LEU A 61 -2.44 -10.04 8.37
CA LEU A 61 -1.50 -10.83 7.56
C LEU A 61 -0.68 -9.91 6.63
N ILE A 62 -1.35 -8.92 6.07
CA ILE A 62 -0.81 -7.97 5.11
C ILE A 62 0.06 -6.95 5.84
N VAL A 63 -0.35 -6.54 7.04
CA VAL A 63 0.49 -5.69 7.89
C VAL A 63 1.74 -6.43 8.35
N ASP A 64 1.66 -7.71 8.67
CA ASP A 64 2.85 -8.48 9.03
C ASP A 64 3.83 -8.56 7.86
N LEU A 65 3.29 -8.84 6.67
CA LEU A 65 3.98 -8.81 5.38
C LEU A 65 4.52 -7.43 5.01
N LEU A 66 3.98 -6.33 5.52
CA LEU A 66 4.36 -4.96 5.15
C LEU A 66 4.64 -4.12 6.39
N ARG A 67 5.22 -4.72 7.44
CA ARG A 67 5.42 -4.09 8.75
C ARG A 67 6.27 -2.81 8.71
N GLU A 68 7.18 -2.78 7.74
CA GLU A 68 8.08 -1.68 7.39
C GLU A 68 7.34 -0.52 6.67
N CYS A 69 6.24 -0.82 6.00
CA CYS A 69 5.47 0.15 5.25
C CYS A 69 4.50 0.89 6.18
N LYS A 70 4.58 2.21 6.19
CA LYS A 70 3.69 3.09 6.98
C LYS A 70 2.60 3.73 6.14
N VAL A 71 2.71 3.64 4.82
CA VAL A 71 1.75 4.21 3.87
C VAL A 71 1.31 3.15 2.88
N PHE A 72 0.01 2.93 2.74
CA PHE A 72 -0.57 2.05 1.74
C PHE A 72 -1.33 2.86 0.71
N ILE A 73 -1.05 2.66 -0.58
CA ILE A 73 -1.79 3.27 -1.69
C ILE A 73 -2.68 2.19 -2.31
N ALA A 74 -3.98 2.48 -2.40
CA ALA A 74 -4.97 1.56 -2.91
C ALA A 74 -6.05 2.31 -3.70
N ARG A 75 -6.78 1.61 -4.58
CA ARG A 75 -8.02 2.17 -5.14
C ARG A 75 -9.15 2.13 -4.14
N ASN A 76 -9.29 1.00 -3.48
CA ASN A 76 -10.36 0.76 -2.53
C ASN A 76 -9.86 -0.06 -1.34
N ILE A 77 -10.46 0.16 -0.18
CA ILE A 77 -10.21 -0.61 1.03
C ILE A 77 -11.48 -0.70 1.86
N GLY A 78 -11.67 -1.83 2.55
CA GLY A 78 -12.75 -1.96 3.52
C GLY A 78 -12.65 -0.87 4.61
N PRO A 79 -13.75 -0.20 4.96
CA PRO A 79 -13.76 0.91 5.92
C PRO A 79 -13.28 0.48 7.31
N ASP A 80 -13.59 -0.75 7.71
CA ASP A 80 -13.16 -1.33 8.99
C ASP A 80 -11.65 -1.62 8.99
N SER A 81 -11.15 -2.17 7.87
CA SER A 81 -9.72 -2.42 7.67
C SER A 81 -8.91 -1.13 7.70
N LYS A 82 -9.35 -0.06 7.03
CA LYS A 82 -8.68 1.25 7.08
C LYS A 82 -8.55 1.77 8.51
N LYS A 83 -9.63 1.71 9.30
CA LYS A 83 -9.63 2.16 10.71
C LYS A 83 -8.70 1.30 11.56
N LYS A 84 -8.71 -0.02 11.38
CA LYS A 84 -7.83 -0.96 12.09
C LYS A 84 -6.36 -0.72 11.75
N LEU A 85 -6.02 -0.53 10.48
CA LEU A 85 -4.66 -0.25 10.01
C LEU A 85 -4.10 1.02 10.66
N LEU A 86 -4.87 2.09 10.64
CA LEU A 86 -4.46 3.36 11.24
C LEU A 86 -4.36 3.25 12.77
N LYS A 87 -5.39 2.73 13.44
CA LYS A 87 -5.44 2.69 14.92
C LYS A 87 -4.49 1.66 15.54
N LYS A 88 -4.33 0.47 14.95
CA LYS A 88 -3.51 -0.61 15.54
C LYS A 88 -2.06 -0.57 15.09
N PHE A 89 -1.80 -0.10 13.87
CA PHE A 89 -0.48 -0.23 13.25
C PHE A 89 0.13 1.11 12.84
N GLY A 90 -0.62 2.22 12.96
CA GLY A 90 -0.17 3.54 12.53
C GLY A 90 0.03 3.63 11.02
N ILE A 91 -0.69 2.82 10.24
CA ILE A 91 -0.56 2.78 8.78
C ILE A 91 -1.59 3.71 8.15
N THR A 92 -1.11 4.66 7.36
CA THR A 92 -1.97 5.59 6.61
C THR A 92 -2.33 4.99 5.27
N VAL A 93 -3.64 4.88 5.00
CA VAL A 93 -4.14 4.38 3.71
C VAL A 93 -4.61 5.54 2.86
N ILE A 94 -4.01 5.68 1.69
CA ILE A 94 -4.30 6.68 0.66
C ILE A 94 -5.13 6.01 -0.43
N LEU A 95 -6.27 6.62 -0.75
CA LEU A 95 -7.14 6.17 -1.83
C LEU A 95 -6.86 6.99 -3.08
N THR A 96 -6.70 6.33 -4.22
CA THR A 96 -6.46 6.97 -5.52
C THR A 96 -7.31 6.29 -6.59
N ASP A 97 -7.83 7.06 -7.53
CA ASP A 97 -8.56 6.49 -8.69
C ASP A 97 -7.62 6.19 -9.88
N VAL A 98 -6.32 6.40 -9.72
CA VAL A 98 -5.33 6.24 -10.78
C VAL A 98 -4.99 4.76 -10.99
N ASP A 99 -5.23 4.24 -12.19
CA ASP A 99 -4.93 2.84 -12.57
C ASP A 99 -3.44 2.52 -12.71
N GLU A 100 -2.59 3.53 -12.84
CA GLU A 100 -1.14 3.38 -12.99
C GLU A 100 -0.40 3.61 -11.66
N THR A 101 0.35 2.60 -11.23
CA THR A 101 1.13 2.56 -9.98
C THR A 101 2.09 3.75 -9.86
N GLU A 102 2.84 4.05 -10.92
CA GLU A 102 3.78 5.18 -10.93
C GLU A 102 3.09 6.54 -10.85
N LYS A 103 1.95 6.70 -11.53
CA LYS A 103 1.17 7.95 -11.49
C LYS A 103 0.56 8.15 -10.10
N ALA A 104 -0.01 7.10 -9.52
CA ALA A 104 -0.54 7.10 -8.15
C ALA A 104 0.54 7.49 -7.12
N LEU A 105 1.75 6.93 -7.27
CA LEU A 105 2.90 7.27 -6.43
C LEU A 105 3.32 8.74 -6.61
N LYS A 106 3.45 9.22 -7.86
CA LYS A 106 3.82 10.61 -8.15
C LYS A 106 2.81 11.60 -7.56
N GLU A 107 1.51 11.33 -7.68
CA GLU A 107 0.44 12.12 -7.08
C GLU A 107 0.57 12.18 -5.55
N PHE A 108 0.80 11.03 -4.91
CA PHE A 108 1.04 10.96 -3.48
C PHE A 108 2.27 11.77 -3.05
N LEU A 109 3.40 11.61 -3.73
CA LEU A 109 4.64 12.33 -3.44
C LEU A 109 4.50 13.83 -3.67
N LYS A 110 3.77 14.24 -4.71
CA LYS A 110 3.49 15.66 -4.98
C LYS A 110 2.58 16.27 -3.92
N SER A 111 1.60 15.52 -3.42
CA SER A 111 0.73 15.96 -2.33
C SER A 111 1.49 16.05 -1.01
N ASN A 112 2.31 15.04 -0.69
CA ASN A 112 3.04 14.94 0.57
C ASN A 112 4.29 15.84 0.62
N GLY A 113 4.97 16.02 -0.53
CA GLY A 113 6.16 16.85 -0.68
C GLY A 113 5.89 18.36 -0.69
N LYS A 114 4.63 18.80 -0.71
CA LYS A 114 4.28 20.23 -0.56
C LYS A 114 4.27 20.73 0.89
N SER A 115 4.58 19.87 1.85
CA SER A 115 4.72 20.25 3.26
C SER A 115 6.19 20.60 3.56
N ASN A 116 6.70 21.70 2.98
CA ASN A 116 7.85 22.49 3.48
C ASN A 116 8.32 23.48 2.40
N THR A 117 7.50 24.48 2.09
CA THR A 117 7.98 25.73 1.48
C THR A 117 7.02 26.84 1.87
N THR A 118 6.99 27.12 3.17
CA THR A 118 6.50 28.41 3.64
C THR A 118 7.59 29.42 3.30
N LYS A 119 7.15 30.47 2.59
CA LYS A 119 7.90 31.62 2.07
C LYS A 119 8.99 32.17 2.98
#